data_AF-A0A0K3C8C8-F1
#
_entry.id   AF-A0A0K3C8C8-F1
#
_cell.length_a   1.000
_cell.length_b   1.000
_cell.length_c   1.000
_cell.angle_alpha   90.00
_cell.angle_beta   90.00
_cell.angle_gamma   90.00
#
_symmetry.space_group_name_H-M   'P 1'
#
loop_
_entity.id
_entity.type
_entity.pdbx_description
1 polymer ?
#
loop_
_entity_poly.entity_id
_entity_poly.type
_entity_poly.pdbx_seq_one_letter_code
_entity_poly.pdbx_strand_id
1 'polypeptide(L)'
;MAALVNRHESAVVSGDKVSILPGATEGYTQATFCILEEDHTLGNLLRWMLMKNPSVEFCGYSAPHPSEAKIHLRIQMYDGKSALEAFNEALNNIEQMAETILDKYKASLEEGDFERVEDEKHDFESVNQRLWAQKEAEGRGTYEEFLAEKKRKEDEEAKQKKGGKAVKGGR
;
A
#
# COMPACT_ATOMS: atom_id res chain seq x y z
N MET A 1 27.82 -7.57 1.23
CA MET A 1 26.45 -7.60 1.76
C MET A 1 25.52 -7.25 0.62
N ALA A 2 24.74 -8.22 0.14
CA ALA A 2 23.75 -7.97 -0.90
C ALA A 2 22.67 -7.06 -0.31
N ALA A 3 22.46 -5.90 -0.94
CA ALA A 3 21.35 -5.03 -0.62
C ALA A 3 20.06 -5.82 -0.85
N LEU A 4 19.25 -5.94 0.20
CA LEU A 4 17.87 -6.41 0.10
C LEU A 4 17.15 -5.43 -0.82
N VAL A 5 16.91 -5.82 -2.07
CA VAL A 5 16.06 -5.07 -2.99
C VAL A 5 14.69 -4.97 -2.33
N ASN A 6 14.27 -3.75 -2.03
CA ASN A 6 12.97 -3.47 -1.44
C ASN A 6 11.89 -4.00 -2.40
N ARG A 7 10.95 -4.80 -1.89
CA ARG A 7 9.82 -5.37 -2.67
C ARG A 7 8.85 -4.33 -3.26
N HIS A 8 9.10 -3.04 -3.01
CA HIS A 8 8.24 -1.92 -3.41
C HIS A 8 8.90 -0.93 -4.36
N GLU A 9 10.13 -1.21 -4.83
CA GLU A 9 10.70 -0.44 -5.93
C GLU A 9 10.21 -1.10 -7.22
N SER A 10 9.46 -0.34 -8.04
CA SER A 10 9.15 -0.73 -9.42
C SER A 10 10.46 -1.22 -10.07
N ALA A 11 10.51 -2.49 -10.41
CA ALA A 11 11.62 -3.09 -11.12
C ALA A 11 11.91 -2.25 -12.38
N VAL A 12 13.17 -1.96 -12.67
CA VAL A 12 13.51 -1.23 -13.90
C VAL A 12 12.90 -1.98 -15.10
N VAL A 13 11.91 -1.39 -15.77
CA VAL A 13 11.24 -2.01 -16.92
C VAL A 13 12.29 -2.24 -18.00
N SER A 14 12.72 -3.49 -18.18
CA SER A 14 13.61 -3.88 -19.28
C SER A 14 12.78 -4.08 -20.56
N GLY A 15 12.20 -2.98 -21.10
CA GLY A 15 11.41 -3.00 -22.33
C GLY A 15 10.37 -1.88 -22.41
N ASP A 16 9.48 -1.99 -23.41
CA ASP A 16 8.36 -1.06 -23.57
C ASP A 16 7.31 -1.30 -22.47
N LYS A 17 6.88 -0.23 -21.80
CA LYS A 17 5.86 -0.27 -20.74
C LYS A 17 4.55 -0.93 -21.21
N VAL A 18 4.17 -0.68 -22.46
CA VAL A 18 2.99 -1.24 -23.11
C VAL A 18 3.40 -1.96 -24.37
N SER A 19 2.97 -3.20 -24.53
CA SER A 19 3.16 -3.99 -25.75
C SER A 19 1.86 -4.64 -26.19
N ILE A 20 1.71 -4.90 -27.49
CA ILE A 20 0.54 -5.61 -28.03
C ILE A 20 0.90 -7.08 -28.16
N LEU A 21 0.10 -7.95 -27.54
CA LEU A 21 0.30 -9.40 -27.61
C LEU A 21 -0.12 -9.96 -28.98
N PRO A 22 0.44 -11.12 -29.38
CA PRO A 22 0.00 -11.82 -30.59
C PRO A 22 -1.50 -12.12 -30.58
N GLY A 23 -2.14 -12.05 -31.75
CA GLY A 23 -3.59 -12.27 -31.90
C GLY A 23 -4.44 -10.99 -31.92
N ALA A 24 -3.81 -9.84 -32.20
CA ALA A 24 -4.52 -8.64 -32.61
C ALA A 24 -5.02 -8.77 -34.05
N THR A 25 -6.21 -8.23 -34.33
CA THR A 25 -6.77 -8.18 -35.69
C THR A 25 -6.17 -7.04 -36.51
N GLU A 26 -6.29 -7.11 -37.84
CA GLU A 26 -5.96 -5.98 -38.72
C GLU A 26 -6.79 -4.75 -38.33
N GLY A 27 -6.14 -3.58 -38.24
CA GLY A 27 -6.77 -2.35 -37.75
C GLY A 27 -7.02 -2.31 -36.24
N TYR A 28 -6.51 -3.27 -35.46
CA TYR A 28 -6.65 -3.34 -34.01
C TYR A 28 -8.11 -3.32 -33.51
N THR A 29 -9.04 -3.89 -34.27
CA THR A 29 -10.45 -3.99 -33.84
C THR A 29 -10.62 -4.84 -32.59
N GLN A 30 -9.72 -5.80 -32.40
CA GLN A 30 -9.56 -6.58 -31.20
C GLN A 30 -8.07 -6.70 -30.90
N ALA A 31 -7.67 -6.30 -29.70
CA ALA A 31 -6.27 -6.34 -29.29
C ALA A 31 -6.14 -6.67 -27.80
N THR A 32 -5.04 -7.33 -27.45
CA THR A 32 -4.64 -7.54 -26.06
C THR A 32 -3.37 -6.75 -25.78
N PHE A 33 -3.43 -5.81 -24.85
CA PHE A 33 -2.30 -5.02 -24.40
C PHE A 33 -1.69 -5.67 -23.16
N CYS A 34 -0.38 -5.85 -23.16
CA CYS A 34 0.39 -6.21 -21.97
C CYS A 34 1.00 -4.95 -21.39
N ILE A 35 0.65 -4.65 -20.15
CA ILE A 35 1.16 -3.49 -19.41
C ILE A 35 2.06 -4.02 -18.30
N LEU A 36 3.34 -3.67 -18.38
CA LEU A 36 4.34 -4.09 -17.41
C LEU A 36 4.25 -3.21 -16.16
N GLU A 37 4.58 -3.79 -15.01
CA GLU A 37 4.62 -3.12 -13.71
C GLU A 37 3.33 -2.39 -13.33
N GLU A 38 2.20 -3.00 -13.66
CA GLU A 38 0.89 -2.51 -13.27
C GLU A 38 0.09 -3.67 -12.70
N ASP A 39 -0.90 -3.34 -11.89
CA ASP A 39 -1.72 -4.30 -11.17
C ASP A 39 -3.22 -3.97 -11.30
N HIS A 40 -4.01 -4.50 -10.37
CA HIS A 40 -5.46 -4.30 -10.31
C HIS A 40 -5.87 -2.82 -10.19
N THR A 41 -5.00 -1.95 -9.70
CA THR A 41 -5.27 -0.52 -9.55
C THR A 41 -5.53 0.12 -10.91
N LEU A 42 -4.54 0.05 -11.82
CA LEU A 42 -4.70 0.57 -13.17
C LEU A 42 -5.63 -0.31 -14.01
N GLY A 43 -5.53 -1.63 -13.86
CA GLY A 43 -6.34 -2.59 -14.64
C GLY A 43 -7.84 -2.40 -14.44
N ASN A 44 -8.30 -2.28 -13.18
CA ASN A 44 -9.73 -2.09 -12.91
C ASN A 44 -10.22 -0.71 -13.34
N LEU A 45 -9.39 0.32 -13.17
CA LEU A 45 -9.70 1.68 -13.60
C LEU A 45 -9.90 1.76 -15.12
N LEU A 46 -8.94 1.23 -15.89
CA LEU A 46 -9.01 1.17 -17.35
C LEU A 46 -10.21 0.37 -17.82
N ARG A 47 -10.46 -0.81 -17.23
CA ARG A 47 -11.64 -1.61 -17.56
C ARG A 47 -12.92 -0.80 -17.38
N TRP A 48 -13.05 -0.07 -16.27
CA TRP A 48 -14.26 0.70 -16.00
C TRP A 48 -14.44 1.86 -16.98
N MET A 49 -13.36 2.57 -17.33
CA MET A 49 -13.41 3.63 -18.35
C MET A 49 -13.74 3.12 -19.74
N LEU A 50 -13.08 2.05 -20.18
CA LEU A 50 -13.31 1.47 -21.50
C LEU A 50 -14.74 0.96 -21.64
N MET A 51 -15.29 0.32 -20.61
CA MET A 51 -16.68 -0.15 -20.63
C MET A 51 -17.73 0.98 -20.65
N LYS A 52 -17.35 2.24 -20.41
CA LYS A 52 -18.26 3.39 -20.61
C LYS A 52 -18.30 3.87 -22.05
N ASN A 53 -17.27 3.58 -22.85
CA ASN A 53 -17.25 3.97 -24.25
C ASN A 53 -18.26 3.09 -25.00
N PRO A 54 -19.31 3.65 -25.61
CA PRO A 54 -20.32 2.87 -26.32
C PRO A 54 -19.78 2.15 -27.56
N SER A 55 -18.59 2.52 -28.04
CA SER A 55 -17.89 1.85 -29.14
C SER A 55 -17.17 0.57 -28.71
N VAL A 56 -16.99 0.35 -27.40
CA VAL A 56 -16.34 -0.85 -26.86
C VAL A 56 -17.40 -1.92 -26.65
N GLU A 57 -17.21 -3.07 -27.30
CA GLU A 57 -18.07 -4.24 -27.13
C GLU A 57 -17.70 -4.99 -25.85
N PHE A 58 -16.40 -5.19 -25.64
CA PHE A 58 -15.90 -5.95 -24.52
C PHE A 58 -14.55 -5.42 -24.07
N CYS A 59 -14.41 -5.29 -22.75
CA CYS A 59 -13.13 -5.02 -22.11
C CYS A 59 -12.98 -5.88 -20.85
N GLY A 60 -11.84 -6.55 -20.75
CA GLY A 60 -11.46 -7.36 -19.59
C GLY A 60 -9.97 -7.28 -19.31
N TYR A 61 -9.58 -7.39 -18.05
CA TYR A 61 -8.18 -7.48 -17.67
C TYR A 61 -7.92 -8.69 -16.78
N SER A 62 -6.69 -9.19 -16.83
CA SER A 62 -6.22 -10.29 -15.97
C SER A 62 -4.77 -10.07 -15.59
N ALA A 63 -4.43 -10.34 -14.32
CA ALA A 63 -3.06 -10.54 -13.89
C ALA A 63 -2.74 -12.04 -14.06
N PRO A 64 -1.89 -12.44 -15.03
CA PRO A 64 -1.68 -13.85 -15.35
C PRO A 64 -1.10 -14.64 -14.18
N HIS A 65 -0.25 -14.00 -13.36
CA HIS A 65 0.31 -14.59 -12.17
C HIS A 65 0.66 -13.52 -11.12
N PRO A 66 0.34 -13.69 -9.82
CA PRO A 66 0.59 -12.67 -8.79
C PRO A 66 2.07 -12.28 -8.60
N SER A 67 3.00 -13.19 -8.91
CA SER A 67 4.45 -12.93 -8.82
C SER A 67 5.03 -12.18 -10.03
N GLU A 68 4.24 -11.98 -11.08
CA GLU A 68 4.64 -11.20 -12.24
C GLU A 68 3.91 -9.86 -12.20
N ALA A 69 4.66 -8.76 -12.07
CA ALA A 69 4.11 -7.42 -12.12
C ALA A 69 3.77 -7.06 -13.57
N LYS A 70 2.67 -7.62 -14.10
CA LYS A 70 2.10 -7.26 -15.40
C LYS A 70 0.62 -7.59 -15.44
N ILE A 71 -0.12 -6.85 -16.25
CA ILE A 71 -1.52 -7.14 -16.56
C ILE A 71 -1.73 -7.27 -18.06
N HIS A 72 -2.67 -8.10 -18.45
CA HIS A 72 -3.17 -8.18 -19.82
C HIS A 72 -4.56 -7.53 -19.88
N LEU A 73 -4.73 -6.57 -20.79
CA LEU A 73 -5.99 -5.87 -21.05
C LEU A 73 -6.48 -6.22 -22.45
N ARG A 74 -7.59 -6.95 -22.55
CA ARG A 74 -8.25 -7.28 -23.82
C ARG A 74 -9.35 -6.27 -24.10
N ILE A 75 -9.33 -5.71 -25.30
CA ILE A 75 -10.35 -4.78 -25.81
C ILE A 75 -10.89 -5.33 -27.13
N GLN A 76 -12.21 -5.31 -27.28
CA GLN A 76 -12.92 -5.61 -28.53
C GLN A 76 -13.88 -4.46 -28.82
N MET A 77 -13.85 -3.98 -30.06
CA MET A 77 -14.60 -2.82 -30.52
C MET A 77 -15.75 -3.21 -31.45
N TYR A 78 -16.84 -2.46 -31.39
CA TYR A 78 -17.89 -2.50 -32.41
C TYR A 78 -17.43 -1.84 -33.72
N ASP A 79 -18.10 -2.21 -34.82
CA ASP A 79 -18.02 -1.55 -36.13
C ASP A 79 -16.61 -1.39 -36.71
N GLY A 80 -15.66 -2.24 -36.30
CA GLY A 80 -14.28 -2.19 -36.78
C GLY A 80 -13.49 -0.96 -36.34
N LYS A 81 -13.91 -0.28 -35.27
CA LYS A 81 -13.15 0.82 -34.66
C LYS A 81 -11.86 0.30 -33.99
N SER A 82 -10.89 1.18 -33.81
CA SER A 82 -9.58 0.81 -33.26
C SER A 82 -9.61 0.71 -31.73
N ALA A 83 -9.20 -0.42 -31.18
CA ALA A 83 -9.00 -0.61 -29.75
C ALA A 83 -7.85 0.26 -29.21
N LEU A 84 -6.86 0.60 -30.05
CA LEU A 84 -5.76 1.48 -29.66
C LEU A 84 -6.24 2.91 -29.44
N GLU A 85 -7.15 3.39 -30.29
CA GLU A 85 -7.75 4.72 -30.13
C GLU A 85 -8.60 4.78 -28.86
N ALA A 86 -9.45 3.77 -28.63
CA ALA A 86 -10.24 3.69 -27.41
C ALA A 86 -9.38 3.59 -26.15
N PHE A 87 -8.24 2.89 -26.22
CA PHE A 87 -7.29 2.81 -25.12
C PHE A 87 -6.65 4.17 -24.79
N ASN A 88 -6.20 4.91 -25.80
CA ASN A 88 -5.66 6.26 -25.62
C ASN A 88 -6.73 7.24 -25.10
N GLU A 89 -7.95 7.18 -25.64
CA GLU A 89 -9.07 7.99 -25.17
C GLU A 89 -9.38 7.70 -23.69
N ALA A 90 -9.40 6.42 -23.30
CA ALA A 90 -9.61 6.04 -21.91
C ALA A 90 -8.53 6.59 -20.97
N LEU A 91 -7.26 6.59 -21.38
CA LEU A 91 -6.17 7.18 -20.59
C LEU A 91 -6.37 8.69 -20.40
N ASN A 92 -6.66 9.43 -21.48
CA ASN A 92 -6.92 10.86 -21.41
C ASN A 92 -8.13 11.19 -20.51
N ASN A 93 -9.19 10.37 -20.57
CA ASN A 93 -10.36 10.54 -19.72
C ASN A 93 -10.05 10.29 -18.23
N ILE A 94 -9.15 9.35 -17.92
CA ILE A 94 -8.67 9.10 -16.55
C ILE A 94 -7.91 10.30 -16.01
N GLU A 95 -6.99 10.85 -16.81
CA GLU A 95 -6.20 12.02 -16.45
C GLU A 95 -7.10 13.23 -16.15
N GLN A 96 -8.02 13.56 -17.05
CA GLN A 96 -8.97 14.67 -16.84
C GLN A 96 -9.87 14.48 -15.62
N MET A 97 -10.28 13.24 -15.35
CA MET A 97 -11.06 12.92 -14.16
C MET A 97 -10.24 13.14 -12.88
N ALA A 98 -8.99 12.70 -12.86
CA ALA A 98 -8.10 12.88 -11.73
C ALA A 98 -7.82 14.37 -11.46
N GLU A 99 -7.56 15.16 -12.51
CA GLU A 99 -7.40 16.62 -12.41
C GLU A 99 -8.65 17.27 -11.82
N THR A 100 -9.84 16.95 -12.36
CA THR A 100 -11.12 17.51 -11.89
C THR A 100 -11.37 17.17 -10.42
N ILE A 101 -11.07 15.94 -9.99
CA ILE A 101 -11.22 15.52 -8.58
C ILE A 101 -10.24 16.30 -7.70
N LEU A 102 -8.98 16.42 -8.12
CA LEU A 102 -7.95 17.11 -7.37
C LEU A 102 -8.28 18.61 -7.19
N ASP A 103 -8.77 19.27 -8.24
CA ASP A 103 -9.13 20.67 -8.19
C ASP A 103 -10.32 20.92 -7.26
N LYS A 104 -11.36 20.08 -7.34
CA LYS A 104 -12.50 20.14 -6.42
C LYS A 104 -12.08 19.87 -4.97
N TYR A 105 -11.20 18.90 -4.77
CA TYR A 105 -10.67 18.60 -3.45
C TYR A 105 -9.90 19.77 -2.86
N LYS A 106 -8.99 20.40 -3.64
CA LYS A 106 -8.24 21.58 -3.21
C LYS A 106 -9.16 22.76 -2.87
N ALA A 107 -10.15 23.03 -3.71
CA ALA A 107 -11.12 24.09 -3.46
C ALA A 107 -11.90 23.86 -2.14
N SER A 108 -12.37 22.63 -1.91
CA SER A 108 -13.03 22.25 -0.65
C SER A 108 -12.11 22.33 0.57
N LEU A 109 -10.82 21.97 0.40
CA LEU A 109 -9.82 22.09 1.46
C LEU A 109 -9.54 23.55 1.83
N GLU A 110 -9.55 24.45 0.85
CA GLU A 110 -9.39 25.90 1.06
C GLU A 110 -10.61 26.54 1.73
N GLU A 111 -11.82 26.05 1.42
CA GLU A 111 -13.07 26.49 2.06
C GLU A 111 -13.09 26.18 3.56
N GLY A 112 -12.47 25.06 3.97
CA GLY A 112 -12.30 24.72 5.38
C GLY A 112 -13.55 24.15 6.06
N ASP A 113 -14.58 23.80 5.30
CA ASP A 113 -15.81 23.18 5.79
C ASP A 113 -15.63 21.67 6.04
N PHE A 114 -14.77 21.34 6.99
CA PHE A 114 -14.54 19.97 7.43
C PHE A 114 -14.33 19.90 8.95
N GLU A 115 -14.85 18.83 9.56
CA GLU A 115 -14.64 18.57 10.97
C GLU A 115 -13.18 18.18 11.23
N ARG A 116 -12.58 18.81 12.24
CA ARG A 116 -11.25 18.44 12.73
C ARG A 116 -11.44 17.63 14.00
N VAL A 117 -11.18 16.34 13.90
CA VAL A 117 -11.09 15.48 15.08
C VAL A 117 -9.64 15.53 15.57
N GLU A 118 -9.42 16.12 16.73
CA GLU A 118 -8.16 15.96 17.44
C GLU A 118 -8.20 14.62 18.18
N ASP A 119 -7.46 13.63 17.67
CA ASP A 119 -7.23 12.41 18.44
C ASP A 119 -6.54 12.78 19.75
N GLU A 120 -7.04 12.25 20.87
CA GLU A 120 -6.38 12.42 22.15
C GLU A 120 -4.94 11.93 22.03
N LYS A 121 -3.97 12.85 22.15
CA LYS A 121 -2.56 12.49 22.24
C LYS A 121 -2.34 11.77 23.57
N HIS A 122 -2.38 10.46 23.51
CA HIS A 122 -2.03 9.57 24.60
C HIS A 122 -0.50 9.51 24.65
N ASP A 123 0.13 10.29 25.52
CA ASP A 123 1.54 10.08 25.83
C ASP A 123 1.68 8.81 26.70
N PHE A 124 2.82 8.13 26.57
CA PHE A 124 3.03 6.85 27.25
C PHE A 124 2.99 7.00 28.78
N GLU A 125 3.45 8.15 29.29
CA GLU A 125 3.55 8.42 30.73
C GLU A 125 2.20 8.66 31.39
N SER A 126 1.34 9.51 30.80
CA SER A 126 -0.03 9.79 31.29
C SER A 126 -0.91 8.54 31.22
N VAL A 127 -0.80 7.76 30.13
CA VAL A 127 -1.54 6.50 30.03
C VAL A 127 -1.10 5.50 31.08
N ASN A 128 0.21 5.33 31.27
CA ASN A 128 0.73 4.43 32.30
C ASN A 128 0.29 4.88 33.70
N GLN A 129 0.31 6.19 33.99
CA GLN A 129 -0.16 6.74 35.27
C GLN A 129 -1.65 6.48 35.50
N ARG A 130 -2.52 6.68 34.49
CA ARG A 130 -3.96 6.37 34.57
C ARG A 130 -4.21 4.88 34.81
N LEU A 131 -3.48 4.01 34.11
CA LEU A 131 -3.60 2.55 34.27
C LEU A 131 -3.18 2.07 35.67
N TRP A 132 -2.13 2.65 36.26
CA TRP A 132 -1.72 2.32 37.63
C TRP A 132 -2.71 2.84 38.66
N ALA A 133 -3.22 4.07 38.51
CA ALA A 133 -4.26 4.60 39.39
C ALA A 133 -5.53 3.74 39.38
N GLN A 134 -5.93 3.22 38.21
CA GLN A 134 -7.06 2.29 38.10
C GLN A 134 -6.77 0.95 38.79
N LYS A 135 -5.58 0.37 38.60
CA LYS A 135 -5.18 -0.88 39.27
C LYS A 135 -5.15 -0.75 40.79
N GLU A 136 -4.69 0.39 41.29
CA GLU A 136 -4.68 0.71 42.72
C GLU A 136 -6.10 0.83 43.28
N ALA A 137 -7.00 1.50 42.56
CA ALA A 137 -8.42 1.59 42.94
C ALA A 137 -9.13 0.22 42.94
N GLU A 138 -8.74 -0.67 42.03
CA GLU A 138 -9.21 -2.06 41.97
C GLU A 138 -8.53 -2.98 43.00
N GLY A 139 -7.60 -2.47 43.81
CA GLY A 139 -6.89 -3.22 44.85
C GLY A 139 -5.89 -4.25 44.31
N ARG A 140 -5.40 -4.09 43.08
CA ARG A 140 -4.52 -5.03 42.38
C ARG A 140 -3.02 -4.76 42.57
N GLY A 141 -2.65 -3.96 43.57
CA GLY A 141 -1.27 -3.58 43.90
C GLY A 141 -0.89 -2.18 43.41
N THR A 142 0.17 -1.63 44.00
CA THR A 142 0.61 -0.24 43.78
C THR A 142 1.77 -0.10 42.80
N TYR A 143 1.91 1.09 42.22
CA TYR A 143 3.02 1.37 41.32
C TYR A 143 4.39 1.30 42.02
N GLU A 144 4.44 1.71 43.29
CA GLU A 144 5.67 1.67 44.09
C GLU A 144 6.13 0.23 44.37
N GLU A 145 5.20 -0.69 44.65
CA GLU A 145 5.49 -2.10 44.84
C GLU A 145 6.06 -2.73 43.57
N PHE A 146 5.47 -2.39 42.41
CA PHE A 146 5.98 -2.84 41.11
C PHE A 146 7.39 -2.33 40.83
N LEU A 147 7.67 -1.05 41.11
CA LEU A 147 9.01 -0.48 40.94
C LEU A 147 10.04 -1.13 41.87
N ALA A 148 9.65 -1.39 43.13
CA ALA A 148 10.50 -2.07 44.10
C ALA A 148 10.81 -3.52 43.67
N GLU A 149 9.81 -4.25 43.17
CA GLU A 149 9.99 -5.60 42.67
C GLU A 149 10.84 -5.64 41.40
N LYS A 150 10.61 -4.70 40.47
CA LYS A 150 11.42 -4.55 39.26
C LYS A 150 12.89 -4.28 39.60
N LYS A 151 13.16 -3.34 40.51
CA LYS A 151 14.52 -3.02 40.96
C LYS A 151 15.20 -4.22 41.62
N ARG A 152 14.48 -4.99 42.44
CA ARG A 152 15.00 -6.23 43.04
C ARG A 152 15.39 -7.27 42.00
N LYS A 153 14.54 -7.49 41.00
CA LYS A 153 14.82 -8.42 39.89
C LYS A 153 16.02 -7.96 39.05
N GLU A 154 16.11 -6.67 38.74
CA GLU A 154 17.26 -6.10 38.03
C GLU A 154 18.57 -6.23 38.82
N ASP A 155 18.53 -5.98 40.13
CA ASP A 155 19.70 -6.16 41.03
C ASP A 155 20.11 -7.65 41.14
N GLU A 156 19.15 -8.58 41.16
CA GLU A 156 19.39 -10.02 41.15
C GLU A 156 20.02 -10.48 39.82
N GLU A 157 19.48 -10.02 38.69
CA GLU A 157 20.05 -10.29 37.35
C GLU A 157 21.46 -9.70 37.20
N ALA A 158 21.70 -8.49 37.72
CA ALA A 158 23.02 -7.86 37.69
C ALA A 158 24.05 -8.63 38.54
N LYS A 159 23.64 -9.17 39.69
CA LYS A 159 24.48 -10.05 40.52
C LYS A 159 24.78 -11.37 39.79
N GLN A 160 23.80 -11.94 39.08
CA GLN A 160 23.97 -13.17 38.31
C GLN A 160 24.94 -12.99 37.12
N LYS A 161 24.87 -11.85 36.43
CA LYS A 161 25.82 -11.49 35.35
C LYS A 161 27.25 -11.21 35.86
N LYS A 162 27.42 -10.68 37.08
CA LYS A 162 28.75 -10.48 37.70
C LYS A 162 29.36 -11.79 38.22
N GLY A 163 28.53 -12.75 38.67
CA GLY A 163 28.98 -14.08 39.10
C GLY A 163 29.52 -14.97 37.97
N GLY A 164 29.08 -14.76 36.73
CA GLY A 164 29.52 -15.53 35.55
C GLY A 164 30.93 -15.21 35.01
N LYS A 165 31.64 -14.20 35.57
CA LYS A 165 32.92 -13.72 35.03
C LYS A 165 34.17 -14.19 35.80
N ALA A 166 34.03 -15.16 36.71
CA ALA A 166 35.13 -15.64 37.56
C ALA A 166 35.46 -17.14 37.38
N VAL A 167 35.58 -17.64 36.14
CA VAL A 167 36.39 -18.85 35.86
C VAL A 167 37.08 -18.72 34.51
N LYS A 168 38.24 -18.06 34.49
CA LYS A 168 39.32 -18.37 33.55
C LYS A 168 40.65 -18.08 34.25
N GLY A 169 41.33 -19.13 34.68
CA GLY A 169 42.69 -19.03 35.21
C GLY A 169 43.09 -20.29 35.96
N GLY A 170 43.78 -21.21 35.27
CA GLY A 170 44.62 -22.18 35.98
C GLY A 170 44.82 -23.53 35.30
N ARG A 171 45.92 -23.59 34.52
CA ARG A 171 46.74 -24.74 34.08
C ARG A 171 46.14 -25.74 33.10
#